data_AF-A0A974P085-F1
#
_entry.id   AF-A0A974P085-F1
#
_cell.length_a   1.000
_cell.length_b   1.000
_cell.length_c   1.000
_cell.angle_alpha   90.00
_cell.angle_beta   90.00
_cell.angle_gamma   90.00
#
_symmetry.space_group_name_H-M   'P 1'
#
loop_
_entity.id
_entity.type
_entity.pdbx_description
1 polymer ?
#
loop_
_entity_poly.entity_id
_entity_poly.type
_entity_poly.pdbx_seq_one_letter_code
_entity_poly.pdbx_strand_id
1 'polypeptide(L)'
;MKGDHPTIQAKVEDNEDGSERTQVDFPGLHIKADGDKADVHVGPIHIDADGDNSTATIKLYRDVRLRGEALSRVKRGMRATFIYAGSDLSGGYKYLGYEASGPKTGPITVAIVKSTSESQQNDMYDDVKKLVRRNGGA
;
A
#
# COMPACT_ATOMS: atom_id res chain seq x y z
N MET A 1 -17.22 -4.92 35.78
CA MET A 1 -16.12 -4.33 34.98
C MET A 1 -16.71 -3.93 33.64
N LYS A 2 -16.84 -2.62 33.35
CA LYS A 2 -17.34 -2.12 32.07
C LYS A 2 -16.21 -2.27 31.06
N GLY A 3 -16.30 -3.26 30.17
CA GLY A 3 -15.30 -3.49 29.14
C GLY A 3 -15.28 -2.31 28.18
N ASP A 4 -14.10 -1.74 27.98
CA ASP A 4 -13.86 -0.75 26.94
C ASP A 4 -13.95 -1.49 25.59
N HIS A 5 -15.11 -1.39 24.92
CA HIS A 5 -15.32 -2.01 23.64
C HIS A 5 -14.72 -1.11 22.56
N PRO A 6 -13.95 -1.64 21.60
CA PRO A 6 -13.49 -0.83 20.48
C PRO A 6 -14.71 -0.29 19.73
N THR A 7 -14.90 1.03 19.76
CA THR A 7 -16.00 1.70 19.09
C THR A 7 -15.60 2.03 17.65
N ILE A 8 -16.50 1.79 16.72
CA ILE A 8 -16.41 2.29 15.35
C ILE A 8 -16.84 3.76 15.39
N GLN A 9 -15.97 4.66 14.93
CA GLN A 9 -16.31 6.07 14.79
C GLN A 9 -16.23 6.46 13.32
N ALA A 10 -17.33 7.02 12.81
CA ALA A 10 -17.36 7.66 11.50
C ALA A 10 -17.86 9.09 11.70
N LYS A 11 -17.14 10.06 11.16
CA LYS A 11 -17.47 11.47 11.19
C LYS A 11 -17.40 12.01 9.77
N VAL A 12 -18.40 12.83 9.43
CA VAL A 12 -18.47 13.55 8.16
C VAL A 12 -18.78 14.99 8.51
N GLU A 13 -18.00 15.92 7.99
CA GLU A 13 -18.10 17.36 8.23
C GLU A 13 -17.94 18.10 6.91
N ASP A 14 -18.70 19.18 6.73
CA ASP A 14 -18.53 20.09 5.59
C ASP A 14 -17.47 21.14 5.94
N ASN A 15 -16.52 21.39 5.04
CA ASN A 15 -15.56 22.48 5.15
C ASN A 15 -16.15 23.82 4.70
N GLU A 16 -15.53 24.92 5.12
CA GLU A 16 -15.95 26.29 4.76
C GLU A 16 -15.89 26.56 3.25
N ASP A 17 -15.04 25.84 2.51
CA ASP A 17 -14.89 25.93 1.07
C ASP A 17 -15.88 25.03 0.29
N GLY A 18 -16.76 24.32 1.00
CA GLY A 18 -17.75 23.41 0.42
C GLY A 18 -17.22 22.01 0.10
N SER A 19 -15.96 21.70 0.43
CA SER A 19 -15.44 20.34 0.35
C SER A 19 -15.87 19.51 1.57
N GLU A 20 -15.87 18.18 1.44
CA GLU A 20 -16.24 17.27 2.53
C GLU A 20 -14.99 16.72 3.25
N ARG A 21 -15.03 16.67 4.57
CA ARG A 21 -14.06 15.95 5.41
C ARG A 21 -14.71 14.71 5.98
N THR A 22 -14.10 13.55 5.73
CA THR A 22 -14.54 12.26 6.28
C THR A 22 -13.43 11.64 7.11
N GLN A 23 -13.76 11.20 8.33
CA GLN A 23 -12.86 10.45 9.21
C GLN A 23 -13.53 9.14 9.63
N VAL A 24 -12.83 8.01 9.43
CA VAL A 24 -13.27 6.69 9.88
C VAL A 24 -12.17 6.05 10.73
N ASP A 25 -12.51 5.71 11.96
CA ASP A 25 -11.64 5.05 12.93
C ASP A 25 -12.21 3.67 13.30
N PHE A 26 -11.43 2.65 13.01
CA PHE A 26 -11.70 1.26 13.37
C PHE A 26 -10.39 0.56 13.79
N PRO A 27 -10.41 -0.47 14.65
CA PRO A 27 -9.20 -1.23 14.96
C PRO A 27 -8.49 -1.76 13.70
N GLY A 28 -7.31 -1.22 13.42
CA GLY A 28 -6.50 -1.59 12.26
C GLY A 28 -6.87 -0.90 10.94
N LEU A 29 -7.82 0.05 10.96
CA LEU A 29 -8.21 0.87 9.82
C LEU A 29 -8.42 2.33 10.26
N HIS A 30 -7.65 3.24 9.68
CA HIS A 30 -7.85 4.68 9.82
C HIS A 30 -7.97 5.30 8.43
N ILE A 31 -9.00 6.11 8.22
CA ILE A 31 -9.25 6.82 6.98
C ILE A 31 -9.44 8.29 7.32
N LYS A 32 -8.71 9.17 6.63
CA LYS A 32 -8.93 10.60 6.64
C LYS A 32 -9.00 11.09 5.20
N ALA A 33 -10.17 11.54 4.78
CA ALA A 33 -10.37 12.20 3.49
C ALA A 33 -10.73 13.67 3.73
N ASP A 34 -10.16 14.58 2.94
CA ASP A 34 -10.38 16.02 3.02
C ASP A 34 -10.36 16.59 1.60
N GLY A 35 -11.55 16.88 1.05
CA GLY A 35 -11.73 17.20 -0.36
C GLY A 35 -11.18 16.09 -1.26
N ASP A 36 -10.25 16.43 -2.15
CA ASP A 36 -9.63 15.47 -3.09
C ASP A 36 -8.39 14.76 -2.52
N LYS A 37 -8.09 14.93 -1.23
CA LYS A 37 -6.95 14.30 -0.55
C LYS A 37 -7.42 13.16 0.34
N ALA A 38 -6.64 12.08 0.40
CA ALA A 38 -6.94 10.98 1.30
C ALA A 38 -5.67 10.34 1.88
N ASP A 39 -5.70 10.11 3.18
CA ASP A 39 -4.74 9.30 3.92
C ASP A 39 -5.47 8.06 4.46
N VAL A 40 -4.99 6.88 4.06
CA VAL A 40 -5.59 5.61 4.47
C VAL A 40 -4.52 4.68 5.04
N HIS A 41 -4.77 4.24 6.26
CA HIS A 41 -3.95 3.28 6.98
C HIS A 41 -4.75 2.00 7.21
N VAL A 42 -4.32 0.89 6.62
CA VAL A 42 -4.92 -0.44 6.80
C VAL A 42 -3.83 -1.40 7.28
N GLY A 43 -3.72 -1.57 8.59
CA GLY A 43 -2.63 -2.29 9.23
C GLY A 43 -1.25 -1.78 8.72
N PRO A 44 -0.46 -2.61 8.02
CA PRO A 44 0.86 -2.20 7.49
C PRO A 44 0.81 -1.49 6.12
N ILE A 45 -0.37 -1.24 5.56
CA ILE A 45 -0.56 -0.53 4.29
C ILE A 45 -0.82 0.93 4.60
N HIS A 46 -0.08 1.81 3.94
CA HIS A 46 -0.30 3.26 3.91
C HIS A 46 -0.61 3.67 2.47
N ILE A 47 -1.67 4.45 2.29
CA ILE A 47 -2.06 5.04 1.02
C ILE A 47 -2.17 6.54 1.24
N ASP A 48 -1.52 7.31 0.37
CA ASP A 48 -1.55 8.76 0.33
C ASP A 48 -2.01 9.16 -1.06
N ALA A 49 -3.14 9.87 -1.16
CA ALA A 49 -3.70 10.35 -2.41
C ALA A 49 -3.81 11.88 -2.36
N ASP A 50 -3.31 12.53 -3.41
CA ASP A 50 -3.32 13.97 -3.57
C ASP A 50 -3.98 14.33 -4.90
N GLY A 51 -5.24 14.78 -4.83
CA GLY A 51 -6.04 15.18 -5.97
C GLY A 51 -5.48 16.36 -6.77
N ASP A 52 -4.80 17.30 -6.11
CA ASP A 52 -4.24 18.49 -6.77
C ASP A 52 -3.23 18.11 -7.85
N ASN A 53 -2.44 17.07 -7.59
CA ASN A 53 -1.44 16.54 -8.51
C ASN A 53 -1.91 15.25 -9.22
N SER A 54 -3.12 14.78 -8.90
CA SER A 54 -3.65 13.47 -9.33
C SER A 54 -2.65 12.34 -9.04
N THR A 55 -2.05 12.35 -7.85
CA THR A 55 -1.04 11.37 -7.44
C THR A 55 -1.59 10.44 -6.36
N ALA A 56 -1.08 9.22 -6.34
CA ALA A 56 -1.34 8.23 -5.32
C ALA A 56 -0.08 7.43 -5.02
N THR A 57 0.30 7.38 -3.74
CA THR A 57 1.44 6.62 -3.24
C THR A 57 0.95 5.51 -2.31
N ILE A 58 1.40 4.29 -2.53
CA ILE A 58 1.14 3.14 -1.66
C ILE A 58 2.46 2.63 -1.10
N LYS A 59 2.55 2.51 0.22
CA LYS A 59 3.70 1.94 0.93
C LYS A 59 3.23 0.75 1.76
N LEU A 60 3.93 -0.37 1.64
CA LEU A 60 3.63 -1.58 2.41
C LEU A 60 4.92 -2.27 2.82
N TYR A 61 5.06 -2.53 4.11
CA TYR A 61 6.16 -3.32 4.65
C TYR A 61 5.64 -4.42 5.56
N ARG A 62 6.05 -5.68 5.34
CA ARG A 62 5.60 -6.83 6.15
C ARG A 62 6.66 -7.91 6.28
N ASP A 63 6.72 -8.49 7.47
CA ASP A 63 7.35 -9.81 7.65
C ASP A 63 6.45 -10.91 7.08
N VAL A 64 7.07 -11.86 6.37
CA VAL A 64 6.42 -12.95 5.64
C VAL A 64 7.02 -14.31 6.00
N ARG A 65 6.28 -15.37 5.65
CA ARG A 65 6.76 -16.75 5.71
C ARG A 65 7.34 -17.15 4.38
N LEU A 66 8.35 -18.01 4.38
CA LEU A 66 8.98 -18.48 3.16
C LEU A 66 8.21 -19.66 2.54
N ARG A 67 8.21 -19.74 1.22
CA ARG A 67 7.66 -20.88 0.48
C ARG A 67 8.46 -22.13 0.81
N GLY A 68 7.76 -23.24 1.07
CA GLY A 68 8.37 -24.50 1.49
C GLY A 68 8.50 -24.64 3.01
N GLU A 69 8.36 -23.57 3.79
CA GLU A 69 8.22 -23.66 5.25
C GLU A 69 6.74 -23.82 5.65
N ALA A 70 6.18 -25.02 5.47
CA ALA A 70 4.85 -25.31 6.00
C ALA A 70 4.88 -25.18 7.55
N LEU A 71 3.97 -24.38 8.11
CA LEU A 71 3.76 -24.22 9.56
C LEU A 71 4.84 -23.46 10.35
N SER A 72 5.65 -22.60 9.70
CA SER A 72 6.58 -21.72 10.42
C SER A 72 5.84 -20.77 11.37
N ARG A 73 6.00 -20.98 12.68
CA ARG A 73 5.47 -20.08 13.72
C ARG A 73 6.13 -18.69 13.71
N VAL A 74 7.26 -18.56 13.03
CA VAL A 74 8.07 -17.34 12.99
C VAL A 74 8.11 -16.79 11.57
N LYS A 75 7.94 -15.48 11.43
CA LYS A 75 8.11 -14.80 10.13
C LYS A 75 9.59 -14.52 9.95
N ARG A 76 10.21 -15.16 8.94
CA ARG A 76 11.65 -15.10 8.66
C ARG A 76 11.96 -14.57 7.26
N GLY A 77 10.99 -14.01 6.57
CA GLY A 77 11.20 -13.27 5.33
C GLY A 77 10.65 -11.85 5.45
N MET A 78 10.99 -11.01 4.50
CA MET A 78 10.47 -9.65 4.39
C MET A 78 9.84 -9.43 3.02
N ARG A 79 8.87 -8.53 2.99
CA ARG A 79 8.26 -8.03 1.77
C ARG A 79 8.04 -6.52 1.88
N ALA A 80 8.48 -5.79 0.86
CA ALA A 80 8.26 -4.36 0.74
C ALA A 80 7.66 -4.05 -0.63
N THR A 81 6.62 -3.23 -0.64
CA THR A 81 5.98 -2.72 -1.85
C THR A 81 5.96 -1.21 -1.76
N PHE A 82 6.35 -0.55 -2.84
CA PHE A 82 6.12 0.87 -3.06
C PHE A 82 5.45 1.04 -4.42
N ILE A 83 4.33 1.74 -4.48
CA ILE A 83 3.67 2.10 -5.74
C ILE A 83 3.50 3.60 -5.75
N TYR A 84 3.79 4.20 -6.88
CA TYR A 84 3.50 5.57 -7.20
C TYR A 84 2.72 5.60 -8.49
N ALA A 85 1.57 6.26 -8.49
CA ALA A 85 0.80 6.59 -9.68
C ALA A 85 0.62 8.11 -9.69
N GLY A 86 0.92 8.77 -10.80
CA GLY A 86 0.90 10.23 -10.85
C GLY A 86 1.46 10.78 -12.15
N SER A 87 1.09 12.01 -12.49
CA SER A 87 1.43 12.65 -13.78
C SER A 87 2.72 13.49 -13.74
N ASP A 88 3.33 13.65 -12.58
CA ASP A 88 4.48 14.51 -12.28
C ASP A 88 5.84 13.78 -12.37
N LEU A 89 5.84 12.49 -12.74
CA LEU A 89 7.08 11.73 -12.89
C LEU A 89 7.85 12.16 -14.15
N SER A 90 9.17 12.30 -14.00
CA SER A 90 10.09 12.56 -15.10
C SER A 90 10.03 11.46 -16.17
N GLY A 91 10.13 11.83 -17.44
CA GLY A 91 10.20 10.88 -18.57
C GLY A 91 8.84 10.38 -19.07
N GLY A 92 7.73 11.01 -18.66
CA GLY A 92 6.38 10.68 -19.12
C GLY A 92 5.83 9.39 -18.52
N TYR A 93 6.47 8.86 -17.48
CA TYR A 93 5.91 7.77 -16.71
C TYR A 93 4.71 8.26 -15.93
N LYS A 94 3.73 7.39 -15.78
CA LYS A 94 2.54 7.62 -14.97
C LYS A 94 2.45 6.67 -13.79
N TYR A 95 3.32 5.66 -13.77
CA TYR A 95 3.35 4.61 -12.77
C TYR A 95 4.78 4.16 -12.52
N LEU A 96 5.14 4.04 -11.24
CA LEU A 96 6.35 3.38 -10.75
C LEU A 96 5.98 2.38 -9.65
N GLY A 97 6.35 1.12 -9.84
CA GLY A 97 6.18 0.06 -8.85
C GLY A 97 7.53 -0.51 -8.42
N TYR A 98 7.77 -0.63 -7.12
CA TYR A 98 8.85 -1.41 -6.54
C TYR A 98 8.24 -2.54 -5.73
N GLU A 99 8.70 -3.75 -5.99
CA GLU A 99 8.32 -4.93 -5.22
C GLU A 99 9.60 -5.66 -4.81
N ALA A 100 9.79 -5.86 -3.52
CA ALA A 100 10.92 -6.56 -2.96
C ALA A 100 10.46 -7.70 -2.06
N SER A 101 11.13 -8.85 -2.16
CA SER A 101 10.86 -10.02 -1.31
C SER A 101 12.12 -10.85 -1.11
N GLY A 102 12.30 -11.39 0.09
CA GLY A 102 13.46 -12.21 0.41
C GLY A 102 13.39 -12.88 1.79
N PRO A 103 14.28 -13.85 2.07
CA PRO A 103 14.54 -14.31 3.43
C PRO A 103 15.19 -13.21 4.28
N LYS A 104 15.09 -13.34 5.61
CA LYS A 104 15.72 -12.45 6.60
C LYS A 104 17.25 -12.44 6.49
N THR A 105 17.81 -13.54 5.98
CA THR A 105 19.24 -13.68 5.71
C THR A 105 19.39 -14.39 4.37
N GLY A 106 19.99 -13.71 3.40
CA GLY A 106 20.12 -14.20 2.02
C GLY A 106 19.79 -13.11 1.00
N PRO A 107 19.72 -13.46 -0.29
CA PRO A 107 19.47 -12.49 -1.36
C PRO A 107 18.04 -11.96 -1.32
N ILE A 108 17.87 -10.68 -1.65
CA ILE A 108 16.56 -10.05 -1.84
C ILE A 108 16.29 -9.94 -3.34
N THR A 109 15.14 -10.43 -3.79
CA THR A 109 14.67 -10.15 -5.15
C THR A 109 13.94 -8.83 -5.16
N VAL A 110 14.27 -7.96 -6.12
CA VAL A 110 13.62 -6.67 -6.33
C VAL A 110 13.19 -6.57 -7.79
N ALA A 111 11.97 -6.11 -8.02
CA ALA A 111 11.51 -5.70 -9.34
C ALA A 111 11.11 -4.22 -9.33
N ILE A 112 11.49 -3.52 -10.40
CA ILE A 112 11.12 -2.12 -10.66
C ILE A 112 10.29 -2.12 -11.93
N VAL A 113 9.12 -1.49 -11.87
CA VAL A 113 8.16 -1.44 -12.96
C VAL A 113 7.88 0.02 -13.25
N LYS A 114 7.94 0.40 -14.53
CA LYS A 114 7.61 1.74 -14.97
C LYS A 114 6.62 1.65 -16.12
N SER A 115 5.54 2.41 -16.07
CA SER A 115 4.58 2.50 -17.17
C SER A 115 4.30 3.95 -17.51
N THR A 116 4.13 4.23 -18.80
CA THR A 116 3.68 5.52 -19.32
C THR A 116 2.16 5.56 -19.51
N SER A 117 1.46 4.43 -19.38
CA SER A 117 0.02 4.31 -19.52
C SER A 117 -0.65 3.90 -18.21
N GLU A 118 -1.91 4.35 -18.04
CA GLU A 118 -2.71 4.08 -16.85
C GLU A 118 -3.55 2.78 -16.95
N SER A 119 -3.75 2.22 -18.15
CA SER A 119 -4.81 1.24 -18.42
C SER A 119 -4.49 -0.23 -18.08
N GLN A 120 -3.25 -0.59 -17.76
CA GLN A 120 -2.83 -2.00 -17.53
C GLN A 120 -2.19 -2.25 -16.16
N GLN A 121 -2.46 -1.39 -15.18
CA GLN A 121 -1.72 -1.38 -13.92
C GLN A 121 -1.97 -2.63 -13.05
N ASN A 122 -3.20 -3.17 -13.02
CA ASN A 122 -3.56 -4.25 -12.10
C ASN A 122 -2.90 -5.59 -12.46
N ASP A 123 -3.03 -6.04 -13.72
CA ASP A 123 -2.51 -7.36 -14.13
C ASP A 123 -0.97 -7.40 -14.08
N MET A 124 -0.32 -6.32 -14.50
CA MET A 124 1.13 -6.19 -14.49
C MET A 124 1.69 -6.26 -13.07
N TYR A 125 1.09 -5.55 -12.12
CA TYR A 125 1.55 -5.55 -10.73
C TYR A 125 1.42 -6.93 -10.08
N ASP A 126 0.31 -7.64 -10.31
CA ASP A 126 0.12 -8.98 -9.77
C ASP A 126 1.13 -9.99 -10.33
N ASP A 127 1.48 -9.87 -11.60
CA ASP A 127 2.49 -10.73 -12.21
C ASP A 127 3.90 -10.42 -11.72
N VAL A 128 4.25 -9.14 -11.56
CA VAL A 128 5.53 -8.72 -10.95
C VAL A 128 5.64 -9.26 -9.53
N LYS A 129 4.57 -9.16 -8.75
CA LYS A 129 4.51 -9.73 -7.40
C LYS A 129 4.68 -11.24 -7.41
N LYS A 130 4.06 -11.97 -8.34
CA LYS A 130 4.27 -13.43 -8.47
C LYS A 130 5.73 -13.73 -8.81
N LEU A 131 6.34 -12.97 -9.72
CA LEU A 131 7.72 -13.13 -10.15
C LEU A 131 8.71 -12.90 -9.00
N VAL A 132 8.59 -11.77 -8.31
CA VAL A 132 9.44 -11.42 -7.16
C VAL A 132 9.30 -12.46 -6.05
N ARG A 133 8.08 -12.88 -5.73
CA ARG A 133 7.83 -13.90 -4.72
C ARG A 133 8.42 -15.26 -5.08
N ARG A 134 8.32 -15.65 -6.35
CA ARG A 134 8.88 -16.91 -6.83
C ARG A 134 10.40 -16.96 -6.66
N ASN A 135 11.09 -15.85 -6.93
CA ASN A 135 12.55 -15.77 -6.85
C ASN A 135 13.08 -15.41 -5.45
N GLY A 136 12.32 -14.63 -4.67
CA GLY A 136 12.67 -14.21 -3.31
C GLY A 136 12.29 -15.22 -2.22
N GLY A 137 11.62 -16.31 -2.58
CA GLY A 137 11.33 -17.40 -1.65
C GLY A 137 10.19 -17.14 -0.66
N ALA A 138 9.30 -16.15 -0.89
CA ALA A 138 8.15 -15.83 -0.01
C ALA A 138 6.75 -15.93 -0.67
#